data_AF-A0A438EZE5-F1
#
_entry.id   AF-A0A438EZE5-F1
#
_cell.length_a   1.000
_cell.length_b   1.000
_cell.length_c   1.000
_cell.angle_alpha   90.00
_cell.angle_beta   90.00
_cell.angle_gamma   90.00
#
_symmetry.space_group_name_H-M   'P 1'
#
loop_
_entity.id
_entity.type
_entity.pdbx_description
1 polymer ?
#
loop_
_entity_poly.entity_id
_entity_poly.type
_entity_poly.pdbx_seq_one_letter_code
_entity_poly.pdbx_strand_id
1 'polypeptide(L)'
;MVTLWQELDQFYDDVWENSNDYARHKKGEENDWVYMFLASLNRNMDEVRGRILGRKPLPSIHEVFSEVSHEESQRRIMSHNLEPSPSHEPKGLAHISRGFDSEGDK
;
A
#
# COMPACT_ATOMS: atom_id res chain seq x y z
N MET A 1 -3.80 41.88 7.19
CA MET A 1 -2.40 41.52 7.46
C MET A 1 -2.21 40.15 6.83
N VAL A 2 -1.71 40.11 5.59
CA VAL A 2 -1.42 38.84 4.90
C VAL A 2 -0.24 38.18 5.60
N THR A 3 -0.31 36.89 5.84
CA THR A 3 0.83 36.15 6.40
C THR A 3 1.93 36.11 5.33
N LEU A 4 3.20 36.08 5.75
CA LEU A 4 4.35 35.97 4.83
C LEU A 4 4.17 34.81 3.82
N TRP A 5 3.46 33.76 4.24
CA TRP A 5 3.08 32.62 3.42
C TRP A 5 2.07 32.94 2.31
N GLN A 6 1.09 33.82 2.57
CA GLN A 6 0.16 34.31 1.55
C GLN A 6 0.85 35.22 0.53
N GLU A 7 1.88 35.94 0.95
CA GLU A 7 2.68 36.81 0.07
C GLU A 7 3.58 35.99 -0.85
N LEU A 8 4.09 34.85 -0.37
CA LEU A 8 4.82 33.88 -1.20
C LEU A 8 3.90 33.20 -2.22
N ASP A 9 2.69 32.81 -1.84
CA ASP A 9 1.69 32.18 -2.73
C ASP A 9 1.31 33.10 -3.91
N GLN A 10 1.21 34.40 -3.65
CA GLN A 10 0.91 35.41 -4.68
C GLN A 10 2.03 35.63 -5.71
N PHE A 11 3.26 35.21 -5.41
CA PHE A 11 4.38 35.24 -6.37
C PHE A 11 4.38 34.03 -7.33
N TYR A 12 3.56 33.00 -7.06
CA TYR A 12 3.38 31.82 -7.89
C TYR A 12 2.12 31.87 -8.77
N ASP A 13 1.47 33.03 -8.87
CA ASP A 13 0.50 33.31 -9.94
C ASP A 13 1.27 33.47 -11.28
N ASP A 14 1.94 32.40 -11.71
CA ASP A 14 2.41 32.28 -13.07
C ASP A 14 1.17 32.38 -13.96
N VAL A 15 1.09 33.47 -14.73
CA VAL A 15 0.05 33.68 -15.72
C VAL A 15 0.30 32.69 -16.85
N TRP A 16 -0.17 31.46 -16.68
CA TRP A 16 -0.09 30.42 -17.70
C TRP A 16 -0.99 30.83 -18.86
N GLU A 17 -0.40 31.24 -19.98
CA GLU A 17 -1.15 31.62 -21.20
C GLU A 17 -2.00 30.45 -21.76
N ASN A 18 -1.67 29.21 -21.37
CA ASN A 18 -2.34 27.99 -21.80
C ASN A 18 -2.65 27.06 -20.61
N SER A 19 -3.93 26.89 -20.28
CA SER A 19 -4.40 26.01 -19.21
C SER A 19 -4.02 24.53 -19.40
N ASN A 20 -3.80 24.11 -20.65
CA ASN A 20 -3.34 22.76 -20.96
C ASN A 20 -1.86 22.55 -20.56
N ASP A 21 -1.02 23.57 -20.75
CA ASP A 21 0.40 23.47 -20.38
C ASP A 21 0.57 23.48 -18.86
N TYR A 22 -0.23 24.26 -18.14
CA TYR A 22 -0.30 24.21 -16.68
C TYR A 22 -0.67 22.81 -16.17
N ALA A 23 -1.72 22.20 -16.73
CA ALA A 23 -2.15 20.86 -16.30
C ALA A 23 -1.07 19.80 -16.54
N ARG A 24 -0.32 19.91 -17.66
CA ARG A 24 0.80 19.03 -17.97
C ARG A 24 1.98 19.25 -17.03
N HIS A 25 2.32 20.50 -16.71
CA HIS A 25 3.37 20.84 -15.76
C HIS A 25 3.06 20.30 -14.37
N LYS A 26 1.88 20.62 -13.85
CA LYS A 26 1.42 20.15 -12.54
C LYS A 26 1.42 18.62 -12.46
N LYS A 27 1.01 17.94 -13.54
CA LYS A 27 1.07 16.47 -13.58
C LYS A 27 2.51 15.95 -13.55
N GLY A 28 3.45 16.66 -14.16
CA GLY A 28 4.89 16.38 -14.07
C GLY A 28 5.39 16.49 -12.63
N GLU A 29 5.10 17.60 -11.96
CA GLU A 29 5.50 17.84 -10.55
C GLU A 29 4.90 16.79 -9.60
N GLU A 30 3.63 16.43 -9.79
CA GLU A 30 3.01 15.35 -9.01
C GLU A 30 3.73 14.01 -9.21
N ASN A 31 4.12 13.69 -10.44
CA ASN A 31 4.87 12.47 -10.71
C ASN A 31 6.27 12.54 -10.08
N ASP A 32 6.93 13.70 -10.09
CA ASP A 32 8.25 13.90 -9.46
C ASP A 32 8.18 13.67 -7.95
N TRP A 33 7.11 14.13 -7.29
CA TRP A 33 6.86 13.84 -5.88
C TRP A 33 6.64 12.34 -5.64
N VAL A 34 5.93 11.65 -6.53
CA VAL A 34 5.77 10.18 -6.44
C VAL A 34 7.13 9.49 -6.57
N TYR A 35 7.96 9.86 -7.55
CA TYR A 35 9.28 9.25 -7.71
C TYR A 35 10.20 9.53 -6.52
N MET A 36 10.22 10.76 -6.01
CA MET A 36 11.02 11.12 -4.84
C MET A 36 10.57 10.35 -3.59
N PHE A 37 9.25 10.23 -3.39
CA PHE A 37 8.70 9.42 -2.31
C PHE A 37 9.12 7.95 -2.44
N LEU A 38 8.90 7.35 -3.61
CA LEU A 38 9.25 5.95 -3.88
C LEU A 38 10.76 5.69 -3.72
N ALA A 39 11.61 6.62 -4.14
CA ALA A 39 13.07 6.53 -4.00
C ALA A 39 13.51 6.57 -2.53
N SER A 40 12.76 7.27 -1.68
CA SER A 40 13.01 7.33 -0.24
C SER A 40 12.53 6.10 0.54
N LEU A 41 11.74 5.22 -0.08
CA LEU A 41 11.25 4.01 0.58
C LEU A 41 12.36 2.99 0.86
N ASN A 42 12.19 2.24 1.95
CA ASN A 42 13.08 1.14 2.31
C ASN A 42 12.99 -0.01 1.28
N ARG A 43 14.09 -0.75 1.10
CA ARG A 43 14.23 -1.88 0.15
C ARG A 43 13.21 -3.00 0.37
N ASN A 44 12.71 -3.15 1.58
CA ASN A 44 11.63 -4.11 1.85
C ASN A 44 10.35 -3.78 1.06
N MET A 45 10.14 -2.53 0.63
CA MET A 45 8.99 -2.11 -0.18
C MET A 45 9.27 -2.12 -1.69
N ASP A 46 10.37 -2.74 -2.14
CA ASP A 46 10.72 -2.78 -3.57
C ASP A 46 9.64 -3.45 -4.44
N GLU A 47 8.90 -4.42 -3.87
CA GLU A 47 7.75 -5.04 -4.53
C GLU A 47 6.62 -4.02 -4.77
N VAL A 48 6.27 -3.23 -3.73
CA VAL A 48 5.27 -2.17 -3.83
C VAL A 48 5.73 -1.10 -4.82
N ARG A 49 7.01 -0.71 -4.77
CA ARG A 49 7.63 0.23 -5.70
C ARG A 49 7.48 -0.26 -7.14
N GLY A 50 7.79 -1.53 -7.39
CA GLY A 50 7.64 -2.15 -8.72
C GLY A 50 6.19 -2.15 -9.21
N ARG A 51 5.22 -2.49 -8.34
CA ARG A 51 3.80 -2.45 -8.69
C ARG A 51 3.34 -1.04 -9.05
N ILE A 52 3.70 -0.04 -8.23
CA ILE A 52 3.31 1.36 -8.44
C ILE A 52 3.90 1.90 -9.75
N LEU A 53 5.19 1.66 -10.00
CA LEU A 53 5.86 2.08 -11.25
C LEU A 53 5.31 1.38 -12.51
N GLY A 54 4.74 0.18 -12.35
CA GLY A 54 4.10 -0.55 -13.44
C GLY A 54 2.73 -0.03 -13.85
N ARG A 55 2.09 0.84 -13.04
CA ARG A 55 0.73 1.35 -13.31
C ARG A 55 0.76 2.50 -14.31
N LYS A 56 -0.19 2.51 -15.25
CA LYS A 56 -0.40 3.58 -16.23
C LYS A 56 -1.88 4.01 -16.24
N PRO A 57 -2.22 5.28 -15.97
CA PRO A 57 -1.31 6.37 -15.58
C PRO A 57 -0.71 6.14 -14.17
N LEU A 58 0.36 6.88 -13.85
CA LEU A 58 0.96 6.82 -12.52
C LEU A 58 -0.09 7.27 -11.48
N PRO A 59 -0.27 6.52 -10.38
CA PRO A 59 -1.20 6.90 -9.32
C PRO A 59 -0.78 8.21 -8.67
N SER A 60 -1.73 8.88 -8.04
CA SER A 60 -1.48 10.10 -7.27
C SER A 60 -0.61 9.83 -6.04
N ILE A 61 0.06 10.87 -5.53
CA ILE A 61 0.87 10.77 -4.32
C ILE A 61 0.08 10.24 -3.11
N HIS A 62 -1.20 10.59 -3.00
CA HIS A 62 -2.07 10.13 -1.92
C HIS A 62 -2.41 8.64 -2.04
N GLU A 63 -2.68 8.15 -3.25
CA GLU A 63 -2.90 6.73 -3.49
C GLU A 63 -1.65 5.91 -3.19
N VAL A 64 -0.48 6.41 -3.62
CA VAL A 64 0.82 5.81 -3.34
C VAL A 64 1.07 5.72 -1.83
N PHE A 65 0.82 6.81 -1.10
CA PHE A 65 0.94 6.82 0.36
C PHE A 65 0.02 5.80 1.04
N SER A 66 -1.24 5.72 0.57
CA SER A 66 -2.23 4.79 1.10
C SER A 66 -1.82 3.34 0.84
N GLU A 67 -1.31 3.03 -0.34
CA GLU A 67 -0.86 1.68 -0.70
C GLU A 67 0.35 1.25 0.13
N VAL A 68 1.34 2.13 0.31
CA VAL A 68 2.52 1.84 1.14
C VAL A 68 2.13 1.67 2.60
N SER A 69 1.27 2.54 3.14
CA SER A 69 0.80 2.45 4.53
C SER A 69 0.01 1.15 4.76
N HIS A 70 -0.82 0.77 3.79
CA HIS A 70 -1.59 -0.46 3.85
C HIS A 70 -0.69 -1.70 3.82
N GLU A 71 0.25 -1.77 2.89
CA GLU A 71 1.22 -2.87 2.82
C GLU A 71 2.04 -2.96 4.12
N GLU A 72 2.51 -1.83 4.65
CA GLU A 72 3.25 -1.82 5.91
C GLU A 72 2.41 -2.39 7.06
N SER A 73 1.13 -2.01 7.14
CA SER A 73 0.21 -2.54 8.15
C SER A 73 -0.02 -4.05 7.99
N GLN A 74 -0.17 -4.55 6.76
CA GLN A 74 -0.33 -5.98 6.50
C GLN A 74 0.92 -6.76 6.89
N ARG A 75 2.11 -6.25 6.56
CA ARG A 75 3.37 -6.90 6.93
C ARG A 75 3.57 -6.94 8.43
N ARG A 76 3.27 -5.84 9.13
CA ARG A 76 3.23 -5.81 10.60
C ARG A 76 2.25 -6.86 11.14
N ILE A 77 1.13 -7.09 10.45
CA ILE A 77 0.17 -8.11 10.83
C ILE A 77 0.75 -9.52 10.67
N MET A 78 1.31 -9.82 9.50
CA MET A 78 1.87 -11.13 9.20
C MET A 78 3.09 -11.47 10.07
N SER A 79 3.93 -10.48 10.38
CA SER A 79 5.10 -10.67 11.24
C SER A 79 4.75 -10.98 12.70
N HIS A 80 3.70 -10.40 13.28
CA HIS A 80 3.32 -10.69 14.68
C HIS A 80 2.62 -12.04 14.85
N ASN A 81 2.13 -12.66 13.77
CA ASN A 81 1.51 -13.97 13.80
C ASN A 81 2.51 -15.12 13.60
N LEU A 82 3.80 -14.80 13.42
CA LEU A 82 4.88 -15.79 13.23
C LEU A 82 5.67 -16.09 14.51
N GLU A 83 5.22 -15.62 15.67
CA GLU A 83 5.67 -16.16 16.96
C GLU A 83 4.80 -17.37 17.31
N PRO A 84 5.29 -18.62 17.16
CA PRO A 84 4.63 -19.76 17.76
C PRO A 84 4.81 -19.64 19.27
N SER A 85 3.78 -19.14 19.95
CA SER A 85 3.68 -19.29 21.40
C SER A 85 3.87 -20.78 21.75
N PRO A 86 4.83 -21.15 22.61
CA PRO A 86 4.96 -22.53 23.05
C PRO A 86 3.82 -22.84 24.03
N SER A 87 3.00 -23.82 23.66
CA SER A 87 1.88 -24.43 24.43
C SER A 87 0.67 -23.50 24.65
N HIS A 88 -0.55 -23.85 24.23
CA HIS A 88 -1.30 -25.03 24.68
C HIS A 88 -2.14 -25.69 23.57
N GLU A 89 -1.91 -26.99 23.41
CA GLU A 89 -2.83 -28.09 23.05
C GLU A 89 -3.80 -27.94 21.84
N PRO A 90 -3.75 -28.87 20.86
CA PRO A 90 -4.64 -28.85 19.71
C PRO A 90 -6.04 -29.35 20.10
N LYS A 91 -7.05 -28.49 20.03
CA LYS A 91 -8.46 -28.90 20.13
C LYS A 91 -9.10 -28.91 18.75
N GLY A 92 -9.37 -30.13 18.27
CA GLY A 92 -10.44 -30.36 17.29
C GLY A 92 -10.01 -30.93 15.93
N LEU A 93 -9.19 -31.98 15.91
CA LEU A 93 -9.22 -32.88 14.75
C LEU A 93 -10.53 -33.67 14.84
N ALA A 94 -11.54 -33.25 14.06
CA ALA A 94 -12.85 -33.88 14.05
C ALA A 94 -12.70 -35.35 13.64
N HIS A 95 -13.00 -36.25 14.58
CA HIS A 95 -13.23 -37.67 14.32
C HIS A 95 -14.38 -37.79 13.30
N ILE A 96 -14.08 -38.29 12.10
CA ILE A 96 -15.08 -38.91 11.24
C ILE A 96 -14.71 -40.39 11.14
N SER A 97 -15.09 -41.16 12.16
CA SER A 97 -15.21 -42.61 12.00
C SER A 97 -16.54 -42.88 11.32
N ARG A 98 -16.51 -42.90 9.98
CA ARG A 98 -17.58 -43.44 9.15
C ARG A 98 -17.59 -44.95 9.38
N GLY A 99 -18.70 -45.45 9.95
CA GLY A 99 -18.91 -46.87 10.20
C GLY A 99 -18.79 -47.68 8.91
N PHE A 100 -18.13 -48.83 9.03
CA PHE A 100 -18.23 -49.94 8.09
C PHE A 100 -18.73 -51.16 8.86
N ASP A 101 -19.67 -51.83 8.22
CA ASP A 101 -20.64 -52.74 8.78
C ASP A 101 -20.04 -54.05 9.32
N SER A 102 -20.64 -54.57 10.40
CA SER A 102 -20.38 -55.92 10.89
C SER A 102 -20.96 -56.97 9.93
N GLU A 103 -20.07 -57.73 9.31
CA GLU A 103 -20.31 -59.08 8.79
C GLU A 103 -20.38 -60.07 9.98
N GLY A 104 -21.33 -61.00 10.00
CA GLY A 104 -21.36 -62.06 11.03
C GLY A 104 -22.62 -62.94 11.08
N ASP A 105 -22.61 -63.96 10.22
CA ASP A 105 -23.06 -65.36 10.41
C ASP A 105 -24.44 -65.71 11.00
N LYS A 106 -25.22 -66.44 10.18
CA LYS A 106 -25.91 -67.65 10.60
C LYS A 106 -25.94 -68.69 9.48
#